data_AF-A0A8J6QGN9-F1
#
_entry.id   AF-A0A8J6QGN9-F1
#
_cell.length_a   1.000
_cell.length_b   1.000
_cell.length_c   1.000
_cell.angle_alpha   90.00
_cell.angle_beta   90.00
_cell.angle_gamma   90.00
#
_symmetry.space_group_name_H-M   'P 1'
#
loop_
_entity.id
_entity.type
_entity.pdbx_description
1 polymer ?
#
loop_
_entity_poly.entity_id
_entity_poly.type
_entity_poly.pdbx_seq_one_letter_code
_entity_poly.pdbx_strand_id
1 'polypeptide(L)'
;MRIFNFSLVILLFFIWGCSTSSDSETISEEHMEMKEMTSTEASFSGDFVSSAHPTSGKATIDKNLKVLSLTNFKTDQGPNLEIYLATDTSASTYLSLGAIKGVEGDYEYNLPDNVDYKVYNHVIVWCVPFSVNFGYAVLN
;
A
#
# COMPACT_ATOMS: atom_id res chain seq x y z
N MET A 1 -25.42 64.61 -35.43
CA MET A 1 -25.72 65.04 -34.05
C MET A 1 -24.77 64.28 -33.11
N ARG A 2 -24.05 65.02 -32.25
CA ARG A 2 -23.06 64.58 -31.23
C ARG A 2 -21.61 64.26 -31.69
N ILE A 3 -20.92 65.35 -31.95
CA ILE A 3 -19.52 65.71 -31.65
C ILE A 3 -19.05 65.31 -30.24
N PHE A 4 -17.84 64.72 -30.07
CA PHE A 4 -16.60 65.41 -29.64
C PHE A 4 -15.41 64.42 -29.57
N ASN A 5 -14.25 64.86 -30.08
CA ASN A 5 -12.94 64.20 -30.04
C ASN A 5 -12.17 64.57 -28.76
N PHE A 6 -11.09 63.84 -28.47
CA PHE A 6 -9.72 64.35 -28.23
C PHE A 6 -8.98 63.83 -26.96
N SER A 7 -7.69 63.55 -27.18
CA SER A 7 -6.56 63.45 -26.24
C SER A 7 -6.33 62.21 -25.37
N LEU A 8 -5.35 61.40 -25.80
CA LEU A 8 -4.03 61.22 -25.16
C LEU A 8 -3.99 61.03 -23.64
N VAL A 9 -3.70 59.80 -23.17
CA VAL A 9 -2.84 59.38 -22.02
C VAL A 9 -2.83 57.83 -22.04
N ILE A 10 -1.82 57.11 -22.54
CA ILE A 10 -0.54 56.71 -21.92
C ILE A 10 -0.66 55.74 -20.71
N LEU A 11 -0.13 54.52 -20.93
CA LEU A 11 0.51 53.56 -19.99
C LEU A 11 -0.35 52.78 -18.96
N LEU A 12 -0.62 51.49 -19.27
CA LEU A 12 0.10 50.29 -18.77
C LEU A 12 -0.81 49.06 -18.81
N PHE A 13 -0.18 47.89 -19.01
CA PHE A 13 -0.72 46.54 -19.17
C PHE A 13 -1.12 46.16 -20.59
N PHE A 14 -0.28 45.38 -21.27
CA PHE A 14 -0.69 44.13 -21.95
C PHE A 14 0.55 43.25 -22.20
N ILE A 15 0.67 42.21 -21.36
CA ILE A 15 1.05 40.83 -21.66
C ILE A 15 1.18 40.52 -23.16
N TRP A 16 2.39 40.17 -23.62
CA TRP A 16 2.70 38.94 -24.35
C TRP A 16 4.19 38.91 -24.70
N GLY A 17 4.96 38.14 -23.92
CA GLY A 17 6.29 37.72 -24.32
C GLY A 17 6.17 36.43 -25.13
N CYS A 18 6.25 36.55 -26.45
CA CYS A 18 6.60 35.47 -27.36
C CYS A 18 8.06 35.66 -27.75
N SER A 19 8.87 34.60 -27.77
CA SER A 19 10.05 34.52 -28.61
C SER A 19 10.36 33.07 -28.96
N THR A 20 10.37 32.86 -30.27
CA THR A 20 10.81 31.73 -31.07
C THR A 20 12.34 31.67 -31.11
N SER A 21 12.93 30.47 -31.09
CA SER A 21 13.79 29.94 -32.18
C SER A 21 14.51 28.65 -31.79
N SER A 22 14.65 27.79 -32.80
CA SER A 22 15.38 26.52 -32.89
C SER A 22 16.80 26.53 -32.31
N ASP A 23 17.28 25.38 -31.86
CA ASP A 23 18.61 24.83 -32.19
C ASP A 23 18.68 23.34 -31.82
N SER A 24 19.30 22.55 -32.70
CA SER A 24 19.63 21.14 -32.55
C SER A 24 21.12 21.06 -32.28
N GLU A 25 21.54 20.52 -31.14
CA GLU A 25 22.82 19.81 -30.99
C GLU A 25 22.76 18.77 -29.87
N THR A 26 23.43 17.67 -30.17
CA THR A 26 23.73 16.45 -29.43
C THR A 26 24.40 16.71 -28.07
N ILE A 27 24.15 15.84 -27.07
CA ILE A 27 25.13 15.08 -26.25
C ILE A 27 24.51 14.63 -24.91
N SER A 28 25.00 13.47 -24.49
CA SER A 28 25.01 12.86 -23.15
C SER A 28 23.75 12.11 -22.70
N GLU A 29 23.85 10.79 -22.90
CA GLU A 29 23.70 9.80 -21.82
C GLU A 29 23.96 10.41 -20.43
N GLU A 30 22.92 10.52 -19.61
CA GLU A 30 23.06 10.20 -18.20
C GLU A 30 22.00 9.19 -17.80
N HIS A 31 22.52 7.99 -17.60
CA HIS A 31 21.99 6.90 -16.81
C HIS A 31 21.44 7.43 -15.47
N MET A 32 20.13 7.66 -15.38
CA MET A 32 19.47 7.65 -14.07
C MET A 32 19.07 6.21 -13.75
N GLU A 33 20.05 5.56 -13.15
CA GLU A 33 19.91 4.43 -12.23
C GLU A 33 18.75 4.68 -11.26
N MET A 34 17.55 4.20 -11.59
CA MET A 34 16.54 3.97 -10.55
C MET A 34 16.92 2.69 -9.83
N LYS A 35 17.80 2.87 -8.84
CA LYS A 35 18.09 2.02 -7.69
C LYS A 35 17.21 0.76 -7.64
N GLU A 36 17.67 -0.28 -8.33
CA GLU A 36 17.31 -1.64 -8.00
C GLU A 36 17.98 -1.92 -6.65
N MET A 37 17.28 -1.58 -5.57
CA MET A 37 17.59 -2.12 -4.25
C MET A 37 17.04 -3.53 -4.21
N THR A 38 17.68 -4.43 -4.95
CA THR A 38 17.55 -5.87 -4.73
C THR A 38 18.31 -6.22 -3.45
N SER A 39 17.84 -5.69 -2.32
CA SER A 39 18.08 -6.37 -1.06
C SER A 39 16.98 -7.40 -0.95
N THR A 40 17.24 -8.60 -1.45
CA THR A 40 16.47 -9.78 -1.08
C THR A 40 16.75 -10.07 0.40
N GLU A 41 16.22 -9.20 1.26
CA GLU A 41 16.11 -9.46 2.68
C GLU A 41 15.04 -10.54 2.89
N ALA A 42 15.13 -11.25 4.02
CA ALA A 42 14.26 -12.37 4.32
C ALA A 42 12.78 -11.94 4.33
N SER A 43 12.09 -12.20 3.23
CA SER A 43 10.64 -12.13 3.12
C SER A 43 10.04 -13.40 3.72
N PHE A 44 8.96 -13.24 4.49
CA PHE A 44 8.21 -14.34 5.08
C PHE A 44 6.88 -14.45 4.35
N SER A 45 6.48 -15.64 3.95
CA SER A 45 5.20 -15.79 3.24
C SER A 45 4.49 -17.10 3.50
N GLY A 46 3.18 -17.10 3.25
CA GLY A 46 2.32 -18.27 3.41
C GLY A 46 1.02 -18.12 2.63
N ASP A 47 0.49 -19.24 2.16
CA ASP A 47 -0.85 -19.28 1.60
C ASP A 47 -1.89 -19.41 2.73
N PHE A 48 -3.00 -18.70 2.60
CA PHE A 48 -4.11 -18.84 3.51
C PHE A 48 -4.77 -20.22 3.35
N VAL A 49 -5.03 -20.84 4.49
CA VAL A 49 -5.88 -22.01 4.61
C VAL A 49 -7.13 -21.65 5.41
N SER A 50 -8.25 -22.27 5.02
CA SER A 50 -9.53 -22.08 5.70
C SER A 50 -9.51 -22.74 7.09
N SER A 51 -10.21 -22.13 8.05
CA SER A 51 -10.47 -22.71 9.36
C SER A 51 -11.97 -22.76 9.61
N ALA A 52 -12.53 -21.88 10.46
CA ALA A 52 -13.98 -21.85 10.68
C ALA A 52 -14.77 -21.38 9.45
N HIS A 53 -14.13 -20.64 8.53
CA HIS A 53 -14.75 -20.12 7.31
C HIS A 53 -13.83 -20.29 6.10
N PRO A 54 -14.38 -20.37 4.88
CA PRO A 54 -13.60 -20.27 3.65
C PRO A 54 -12.70 -19.04 3.68
N THR A 55 -11.40 -19.26 3.51
CA THR A 55 -10.38 -18.21 3.42
C THR A 55 -9.26 -18.67 2.49
N SER A 56 -8.83 -17.79 1.58
CA SER A 56 -7.79 -18.05 0.60
C SER A 56 -6.98 -16.80 0.27
N GLY A 57 -5.90 -16.97 -0.50
CA GLY A 57 -4.97 -15.92 -0.90
C GLY A 57 -3.58 -16.17 -0.35
N LYS A 58 -2.70 -15.17 -0.43
CA LYS A 58 -1.32 -15.24 0.07
C LYS A 58 -1.02 -14.06 0.97
N ALA A 59 -0.36 -14.32 2.09
CA ALA A 59 0.23 -13.33 2.97
C ALA A 59 1.75 -13.26 2.74
N THR A 60 2.28 -12.05 2.57
CA THR A 60 3.71 -11.80 2.38
C THR A 60 4.16 -10.63 3.25
N ILE A 61 5.22 -10.82 4.02
CA ILE A 61 5.87 -9.76 4.79
C ILE A 61 7.09 -9.25 4.04
N ASP A 62 7.12 -7.94 3.84
CA ASP A 62 8.31 -7.18 3.49
C ASP A 62 8.82 -6.44 4.74
N LYS A 63 10.01 -6.82 5.21
CA LYS A 63 10.62 -6.24 6.41
C LYS A 63 11.17 -4.84 6.18
N ASN A 64 11.60 -4.53 4.96
CA ASN A 64 12.18 -3.24 4.61
C ASN A 64 11.09 -2.19 4.54
N LEU A 65 9.99 -2.53 3.86
CA LEU A 65 8.81 -1.68 3.76
C LEU A 65 7.98 -1.68 5.05
N LYS A 66 8.19 -2.67 5.94
CA LYS A 66 7.40 -2.92 7.15
C LYS A 66 5.92 -3.06 6.81
N VAL A 67 5.63 -3.87 5.80
CA VAL A 67 4.28 -4.11 5.30
C VAL A 67 3.99 -5.61 5.24
N LEU A 68 2.78 -5.98 5.66
CA LEU A 68 2.15 -7.24 5.32
C LEU A 68 1.23 -7.00 4.12
N SER A 69 1.50 -7.67 3.01
CA SER A 69 0.64 -7.67 1.82
C SER A 69 -0.19 -8.95 1.78
N LEU A 70 -1.50 -8.80 1.63
CA LEU A 70 -2.44 -9.87 1.33
C LEU A 70 -2.79 -9.78 -0.15
N THR A 71 -2.61 -10.87 -0.91
CA THR A 71 -2.86 -10.92 -2.36
C THR A 71 -3.83 -12.04 -2.72
N ASN A 72 -4.72 -11.77 -3.68
CA ASN A 72 -5.86 -12.63 -4.01
C ASN A 72 -6.63 -13.06 -2.75
N PHE A 73 -6.72 -12.17 -1.76
CA PHE A 73 -7.34 -12.47 -0.48
C PHE A 73 -8.84 -12.63 -0.68
N LYS A 74 -9.40 -13.66 -0.05
CA LYS A 74 -10.85 -13.86 0.00
C LYS A 74 -11.23 -14.52 1.32
N THR A 75 -12.28 -14.05 1.97
CA THR A 75 -12.86 -14.65 3.18
C THR A 75 -14.37 -14.36 3.25
N ASP A 76 -15.07 -15.01 4.18
CA ASP A 76 -16.49 -14.72 4.44
C ASP A 76 -16.67 -13.39 5.20
N GLN A 77 -17.87 -12.81 5.12
CA GLN A 77 -18.24 -11.68 5.96
C GLN A 77 -18.37 -12.11 7.43
N GLY A 78 -17.92 -11.25 8.34
CA GLY A 78 -18.11 -11.40 9.79
C GLY A 78 -18.46 -10.06 10.44
N PRO A 79 -19.02 -10.06 11.68
CA PRO A 79 -19.47 -8.82 12.32
C PRO A 79 -18.34 -7.84 12.66
N ASN A 80 -17.16 -8.36 13.01
CA ASN A 80 -15.93 -7.59 13.18
C ASN A 80 -14.73 -8.52 12.98
N LEU A 81 -14.08 -8.41 11.82
CA LEU A 81 -12.91 -9.19 11.44
C LEU A 81 -11.66 -8.31 11.48
N GLU A 82 -10.59 -8.83 12.09
CA GLU A 82 -9.28 -8.19 12.15
C GLU A 82 -8.19 -9.11 11.60
N ILE A 83 -7.07 -8.52 11.16
CA ILE A 83 -5.85 -9.25 10.79
C ILE A 83 -4.92 -9.29 11.99
N TYR A 84 -4.57 -10.48 12.45
CA TYR A 84 -3.62 -10.69 13.53
C TYR A 84 -2.30 -11.27 13.02
N LEU A 85 -1.18 -10.85 13.63
CA LEU A 85 0.03 -11.65 13.69
C LEU A 85 0.05 -12.42 15.00
N ALA A 86 0.20 -13.74 14.96
CA ALA A 86 0.04 -14.60 16.13
C ALA A 86 1.10 -15.70 16.22
N THR A 87 1.23 -16.28 17.41
CA THR A 87 2.13 -17.40 17.70
C THR A 87 1.55 -18.77 17.36
N ASP A 88 0.22 -18.86 17.27
CA ASP A 88 -0.53 -20.08 17.03
C ASP A 88 -1.91 -19.74 16.44
N THR A 89 -2.58 -20.74 15.87
CA THR A 89 -3.88 -20.60 15.21
C THR A 89 -5.04 -20.25 16.16
N SER A 90 -4.87 -20.41 17.47
CA SER A 90 -5.82 -19.99 18.49
C SER A 90 -5.63 -18.53 18.94
N ALA A 91 -4.64 -17.84 18.37
CA ALA A 91 -4.27 -16.48 18.77
C ALA A 91 -4.01 -16.35 20.28
N SER A 92 -3.33 -17.33 20.90
CA SER A 92 -3.03 -17.28 22.33
C SER A 92 -2.14 -16.09 22.69
N THR A 93 -1.23 -15.71 21.79
CA THR A 93 -0.47 -14.45 21.83
C THR A 93 -0.51 -13.83 20.43
N TYR A 94 -0.89 -12.56 20.34
CA TYR A 94 -1.10 -11.90 19.06
C TYR A 94 -0.86 -10.39 19.11
N LEU A 95 -0.65 -9.83 17.92
CA LEU A 95 -0.64 -8.41 17.60
C LEU A 95 -1.76 -8.15 16.58
N SER A 96 -2.69 -7.27 16.89
CA SER A 96 -3.67 -6.84 15.88
C SER A 96 -3.06 -5.80 14.95
N LEU A 97 -3.24 -6.00 13.65
CA LEU A 97 -2.95 -5.04 12.59
C LEU A 97 -4.18 -4.22 12.19
N GLY A 98 -5.32 -4.47 12.85
CA GLY A 98 -6.58 -3.76 12.67
C GLY A 98 -7.62 -4.52 11.83
N ALA A 99 -8.76 -3.86 11.62
CA ALA A 99 -9.89 -4.40 10.87
C ALA A 99 -9.52 -4.76 9.43
N ILE A 100 -10.14 -5.82 8.90
CA ILE A 100 -9.98 -6.16 7.49
C ILE A 100 -10.48 -5.01 6.62
N LYS A 101 -9.74 -4.71 5.56
CA LYS A 101 -10.09 -3.64 4.60
C LYS A 101 -11.19 -4.04 3.62
N GLY A 102 -11.39 -5.34 3.43
CA GLY A 102 -12.47 -5.92 2.63
C GLY A 102 -12.38 -7.44 2.61
N VAL A 103 -13.41 -8.09 2.10
CA VAL A 103 -13.53 -9.56 2.08
C VAL A 103 -12.97 -10.22 0.83
N GLU A 104 -12.67 -9.44 -0.21
CA GLU A 104 -12.03 -9.92 -1.44
C GLU A 104 -11.14 -8.81 -2.02
N GLY A 105 -9.90 -9.12 -2.41
CA GLY A 105 -8.99 -8.17 -3.05
C GLY A 105 -7.56 -8.23 -2.50
N ASP A 106 -6.79 -7.18 -2.78
CA ASP A 106 -5.41 -7.04 -2.33
C ASP A 106 -5.31 -5.91 -1.29
N TYR A 107 -4.62 -6.17 -0.20
CA TYR A 107 -4.62 -5.29 0.97
C TYR A 107 -3.25 -5.27 1.64
N GLU A 108 -2.86 -4.10 2.14
CA GLU A 108 -1.61 -3.93 2.88
C GLU A 108 -1.87 -3.49 4.32
N TYR A 109 -1.03 -3.95 5.25
CA TYR A 109 -1.10 -3.56 6.66
C TYR A 109 0.30 -3.15 7.13
N ASN A 110 0.37 -2.04 7.85
CA ASN A 110 1.62 -1.59 8.46
C ASN A 110 2.01 -2.54 9.58
N LEU A 111 3.29 -2.91 9.63
CA LEU A 111 3.85 -3.76 10.67
C LEU A 111 4.43 -2.93 11.81
N PRO A 112 4.21 -3.32 13.07
CA PRO A 112 4.85 -2.66 14.19
C PRO A 112 6.36 -2.95 14.20
N ASP A 113 7.10 -2.11 14.91
CA ASP A 113 8.53 -2.28 15.07
C ASP A 113 8.87 -3.50 15.93
N ASN A 114 10.03 -4.12 15.66
CA ASN A 114 10.64 -5.16 16.49
C ASN A 114 9.80 -6.46 16.65
N VAL A 115 9.05 -6.87 15.61
CA VAL A 115 8.39 -8.18 15.59
C VAL A 115 9.36 -9.28 15.16
N ASP A 116 9.43 -10.36 15.95
CA ASP A 116 10.07 -11.60 15.52
C ASP A 116 9.08 -12.49 14.76
N TYR A 117 9.15 -12.46 13.43
CA TYR A 117 8.27 -13.24 12.55
C TYR A 117 8.53 -14.75 12.57
N LYS A 118 9.59 -15.23 13.25
CA LYS A 118 9.75 -16.66 13.55
C LYS A 118 8.89 -17.10 14.74
N VAL A 119 8.53 -16.15 15.61
CA VAL A 119 7.64 -16.36 16.77
C VAL A 119 6.20 -16.03 16.39
N TYR A 120 5.96 -14.85 15.78
CA TYR A 120 4.67 -14.42 15.27
C TYR A 120 4.49 -14.85 13.81
N ASN A 121 4.55 -16.16 13.57
CA ASN A 121 4.58 -16.74 12.23
C ASN A 121 3.19 -17.09 11.67
N HIS A 122 2.10 -16.64 12.29
CA HIS A 122 0.75 -16.84 11.77
C HIS A 122 0.09 -15.51 11.44
N VAL A 123 -0.40 -15.35 10.22
CA VAL A 123 -1.35 -14.29 9.86
C VAL A 123 -2.75 -14.88 9.99
N ILE A 124 -3.60 -14.31 10.83
CA ILE A 124 -4.95 -14.86 11.13
C ILE A 124 -6.01 -13.83 10.80
N VAL A 125 -7.07 -14.28 10.12
CA VAL A 125 -8.33 -13.54 10.01
C VAL A 125 -9.17 -13.88 11.24
N TRP A 126 -9.23 -12.97 12.21
CA TRP A 126 -9.84 -13.21 13.50
C TRP A 126 -11.19 -12.51 13.63
N CYS A 127 -12.22 -13.23 14.04
CA CYS A 127 -13.51 -12.65 14.37
C CYS A 127 -13.56 -12.31 15.87
N VAL A 128 -13.44 -11.02 16.18
CA VAL A 128 -13.32 -10.52 17.56
C VAL A 128 -14.52 -10.91 18.44
N PRO A 129 -15.79 -10.73 18.02
CA PRO A 129 -16.93 -10.97 18.91
C PRO A 129 -17.15 -12.44 19.26
N PHE A 130 -16.67 -13.35 18.41
CA PHE A 130 -16.87 -14.79 18.57
C PHE A 130 -15.59 -15.55 18.93
N SER A 131 -14.45 -14.84 19.03
CA SER A 131 -13.14 -15.41 19.32
C SER A 131 -12.82 -16.63 18.43
N VAL A 132 -13.03 -16.48 17.12
CA VAL A 132 -12.87 -17.58 16.16
C VAL A 132 -11.94 -17.21 15.01
N ASN A 133 -11.08 -18.14 14.64
CA ASN A 133 -10.19 -18.07 13.48
C ASN A 133 -10.98 -18.42 12.21
N PHE A 134 -11.18 -17.44 11.32
CA PHE A 134 -11.79 -17.67 10.01
C PHE A 134 -10.86 -18.45 9.10
N GLY A 135 -9.61 -18.03 9.01
CA GLY A 135 -8.55 -18.71 8.29
C GLY A 135 -7.19 -18.09 8.62
N TYR A 136 -6.13 -18.78 8.25
CA TYR A 136 -4.77 -18.37 8.61
C TYR A 136 -3.75 -18.72 7.54
N ALA A 137 -2.64 -18.00 7.51
CA ALA A 137 -1.46 -18.32 6.72
C ALA A 137 -0.26 -18.52 7.65
N VAL A 138 0.50 -19.60 7.46
CA VAL A 138 1.75 -19.84 8.19
C VAL A 138 2.90 -19.27 7.38
N LEU A 139 3.64 -18.36 7.99
CA LEU A 139 4.77 -17.65 7.41
C LEU A 139 6.04 -18.51 7.50
N ASN A 140 6.70 -18.75 6.36
CA ASN A 140 7.96 -19.50 6.24
C ASN A 140 9.06 -18.66 5.60
#